data_AF-T0Y7Z8-F1
#
_entry.id   AF-T0Y7Z8-F1
#
_cell.length_a   1.000
_cell.length_b   1.000
_cell.length_c   1.000
_cell.angle_alpha   90.00
_cell.angle_beta   90.00
_cell.angle_gamma   90.00
#
_symmetry.space_group_name_H-M   'P 1'
#
loop_
_entity.id
_entity.type
_entity.pdbx_description
1 polymer ?
#
loop_
_entity_poly.entity_id
_entity_poly.type
_entity_poly.pdbx_seq_one_letter_code
_entity_poly.pdbx_strand_id
1 'polypeptide(L)'
;YREDVLRCSCESVKSTKVTPGIDAQTIDDIIEYGEERFLSQLSEDIRTGKYRAKDIKRIYIPKKKGKLRALGIPVVRDRIVQDAVKLIIEPIFEADFQEFSYGFRSGRSTQNVRKEIQKFINYGCTNTYDADIKGYFDNINHGILMELIERRIADGYVLKLIRAWLKASIIE
;
A
#
# COMPACT_ATOMS: atom_id res chain seq x y z
N TYR A 1 -19.95 -3.71 8.81
CA TYR A 1 -18.98 -4.33 7.88
C TYR A 1 -19.39 -3.98 6.47
N ARG A 2 -18.49 -3.37 5.70
CA ARG A 2 -18.76 -2.82 4.36
C ARG A 2 -18.17 -3.76 3.30
N GLU A 3 -18.95 -4.76 2.90
CA GLU A 3 -18.53 -5.73 1.87
C GLU A 3 -18.36 -5.10 0.50
N ASP A 4 -19.07 -4.00 0.25
CA ASP A 4 -18.88 -3.15 -0.92
C ASP A 4 -17.45 -2.60 -1.03
N VAL A 5 -16.80 -2.24 0.08
CA VAL A 5 -15.41 -1.78 0.07
C VAL A 5 -14.45 -2.89 -0.31
N LEU A 6 -14.68 -4.12 0.18
CA LEU A 6 -13.89 -5.29 -0.23
C LEU A 6 -14.08 -5.62 -1.71
N ARG A 7 -15.31 -5.51 -2.23
CA ARG A 7 -15.59 -5.70 -3.66
C ARG A 7 -14.89 -4.63 -4.52
N CYS A 8 -15.01 -3.35 -4.16
CA CYS A 8 -14.29 -2.26 -4.84
C CYS A 8 -12.78 -2.49 -4.84
N SER A 9 -12.24 -2.95 -3.72
CA SER A 9 -10.82 -3.26 -3.61
C SER A 9 -10.41 -4.46 -4.47
N CYS A 10 -11.23 -5.51 -4.51
CA CYS A 10 -11.01 -6.65 -5.40
C CYS A 10 -10.94 -6.21 -6.87
N GLU A 11 -11.87 -5.36 -7.31
CA GLU A 11 -11.83 -4.76 -8.65
C GLU A 11 -10.56 -3.96 -8.91
N SER A 12 -10.13 -3.13 -7.95
CA SER A 12 -8.89 -2.37 -8.08
C SER A 12 -7.66 -3.26 -8.22
N VAL A 13 -7.57 -4.31 -7.39
CA VAL A 13 -6.48 -5.28 -7.43
C VAL A 13 -6.49 -6.07 -8.74
N LYS A 14 -7.67 -6.49 -9.24
CA LYS A 14 -7.83 -7.16 -10.55
C LYS A 14 -7.39 -6.29 -11.72
N SER A 15 -7.62 -4.98 -11.65
CA SER A 15 -7.22 -4.04 -12.71
C SER A 15 -5.69 -3.85 -12.80
N THR A 16 -4.94 -4.34 -11.82
CA THR A 16 -3.48 -4.25 -11.74
C THR A 16 -2.83 -5.59 -12.08
N LYS A 17 -1.65 -5.58 -12.71
CA LYS A 17 -0.83 -6.80 -12.86
C LYS A 17 -0.28 -7.24 -11.51
N VAL A 18 -0.90 -8.24 -10.91
CA VAL A 18 -0.53 -8.78 -9.59
C VAL A 18 0.30 -10.04 -9.74
N THR A 19 1.54 -10.00 -9.27
CA THR A 19 2.35 -11.20 -9.08
C THR A 19 1.86 -11.97 -7.85
N PRO A 20 1.66 -13.29 -7.93
CA PRO A 20 1.29 -14.13 -6.78
C PRO A 20 2.29 -14.07 -5.64
N GLY A 21 1.77 -14.14 -4.41
CA GLY A 21 2.57 -14.17 -3.18
C GLY A 21 3.19 -15.55 -2.90
N ILE A 22 3.46 -15.81 -1.62
CA ILE A 22 4.06 -17.08 -1.17
C ILE A 22 3.16 -18.29 -1.40
N ASP A 23 1.84 -18.09 -1.44
CA ASP A 23 0.83 -19.13 -1.61
C ASP A 23 0.56 -19.48 -3.07
N ALA A 24 1.25 -18.81 -4.00
CA ALA A 24 1.11 -18.94 -5.44
C ALA A 24 -0.31 -18.68 -5.99
N GLN A 25 -1.25 -18.22 -5.15
CA GLN A 25 -2.61 -17.91 -5.57
C GLN A 25 -2.60 -16.66 -6.47
N THR A 26 -3.21 -16.79 -7.64
CA THR A 26 -3.39 -15.75 -8.65
C THR A 26 -4.77 -15.10 -8.53
N ILE A 27 -4.99 -14.06 -9.32
CA ILE A 27 -6.32 -13.47 -9.50
C ILE A 27 -7.26 -14.45 -10.22
N ASP A 28 -6.75 -15.20 -11.20
CA ASP A 28 -7.54 -16.15 -11.97
C ASP A 28 -8.07 -17.28 -11.07
N ASP A 29 -7.28 -17.74 -10.09
CA ASP A 29 -7.72 -18.73 -9.09
C ASP A 29 -8.88 -18.22 -8.23
N ILE A 30 -8.92 -16.91 -7.92
CA ILE A 30 -10.01 -16.29 -7.17
C ILE A 30 -11.28 -16.22 -8.02
N ILE A 31 -11.14 -15.91 -9.30
CA ILE A 31 -12.25 -15.87 -10.26
C ILE A 31 -12.84 -17.29 -10.41
N GLU A 32 -11.98 -18.31 -10.58
CA GLU A 32 -12.39 -19.71 -10.70
C GLU A 32 -13.07 -20.24 -9.42
N TYR A 33 -12.55 -19.87 -8.24
CA TYR A 33 -13.16 -20.25 -6.96
C TYR A 33 -14.55 -19.62 -6.72
N GLY A 34 -14.82 -18.51 -7.40
CA GLY A 34 -16.01 -17.69 -7.22
C GLY A 34 -15.72 -16.49 -6.32
N GLU A 35 -15.63 -15.31 -6.93
CA GLU A 35 -15.25 -14.06 -6.28
C GLU A 35 -16.15 -13.71 -5.08
N GLU A 36 -17.47 -13.77 -5.23
CA GLU A 36 -18.41 -13.46 -4.15
C GLU A 36 -18.24 -14.41 -2.96
N ARG A 37 -17.96 -15.69 -3.23
CA ARG A 37 -17.69 -16.68 -2.19
C ARG A 37 -16.39 -16.36 -1.46
N PHE A 38 -15.33 -16.05 -2.20
CA PHE A 38 -14.04 -15.66 -1.64
C PHE A 38 -14.16 -14.42 -0.76
N LEU A 39 -14.82 -13.36 -1.26
CA LEU A 39 -15.01 -12.11 -0.54
C LEU A 39 -15.86 -12.28 0.71
N SER A 40 -16.92 -13.10 0.64
CA SER A 40 -17.77 -13.41 1.80
C SER A 40 -16.98 -14.11 2.91
N GLN A 41 -16.14 -15.09 2.55
CA GLN A 41 -15.27 -15.78 3.52
C GLN A 41 -14.22 -14.83 4.10
N LEU A 42 -13.59 -14.01 3.28
CA LEU A 42 -12.60 -13.02 3.73
C LEU A 42 -13.23 -11.99 4.69
N SER A 43 -14.43 -11.51 4.36
CA SER A 43 -15.22 -10.61 5.21
C SER A 43 -15.50 -11.24 6.58
N GLU A 44 -15.92 -12.50 6.60
CA GLU A 44 -16.16 -13.26 7.83
C GLU A 44 -14.88 -13.49 8.64
N ASP A 45 -13.76 -13.80 7.98
CA ASP A 45 -12.46 -13.98 8.63
C ASP A 45 -11.98 -12.69 9.31
N ILE A 46 -12.17 -11.54 8.66
CA ILE A 46 -11.85 -10.23 9.26
C ILE A 46 -12.77 -9.96 10.45
N ARG A 47 -14.08 -10.18 10.26
CA ARG A 47 -15.12 -9.92 11.27
C ARG A 47 -14.93 -10.73 12.54
N THR A 48 -14.60 -12.00 12.39
CA THR A 48 -14.37 -12.94 13.51
C THR A 48 -12.95 -12.87 14.07
N GLY A 49 -12.08 -12.03 13.48
CA GLY A 49 -10.68 -11.92 13.90
C GLY A 49 -9.84 -13.16 13.59
N LYS A 50 -10.29 -14.02 12.66
CA LYS A 50 -9.53 -15.16 12.12
C LYS A 50 -8.51 -14.73 11.06
N TYR A 51 -8.69 -13.55 10.45
CA TYR A 51 -7.73 -13.00 9.50
C TYR A 51 -6.33 -12.87 10.14
N ARG A 52 -5.32 -13.37 9.42
CA ARG A 52 -3.90 -13.27 9.79
C ARG A 52 -3.12 -12.85 8.54
N ALA A 53 -2.33 -11.79 8.65
CA ALA A 53 -1.40 -11.41 7.59
C ALA A 53 -0.48 -12.61 7.29
N LYS A 54 -0.34 -12.92 6.01
CA LYS A 54 0.58 -13.94 5.51
C LYS A 54 1.96 -13.32 5.33
N ASP A 55 2.96 -14.18 5.28
CA ASP A 55 4.32 -13.76 5.00
C ASP A 55 4.44 -13.22 3.57
N ILE A 56 5.39 -12.31 3.40
CA ILE A 56 5.60 -11.56 2.17
C ILE A 56 6.67 -12.27 1.34
N LYS A 57 6.39 -12.54 0.07
CA LYS A 57 7.35 -13.15 -0.85
C LYS A 57 8.39 -12.11 -1.28
N ARG A 58 9.68 -12.43 -1.14
CA ARG A 58 10.75 -11.58 -1.65
C ARG A 58 11.02 -11.90 -3.12
N ILE A 59 11.12 -10.86 -3.93
CA ILE A 59 11.69 -10.97 -5.28
C ILE A 59 12.73 -9.88 -5.50
N TYR A 60 13.64 -10.14 -6.43
CA TYR A 60 14.68 -9.20 -6.82
C TYR A 60 14.46 -8.75 -8.26
N ILE A 61 14.33 -7.44 -8.46
CA ILE A 61 14.25 -6.84 -9.80
C ILE A 61 15.56 -6.10 -10.10
N PRO A 62 16.15 -6.26 -11.30
CA PRO A 62 17.35 -5.53 -11.69
C PRO A 62 17.15 -4.01 -11.63
N LYS A 63 18.08 -3.29 -10.99
CA LYS A 63 18.26 -1.83 -11.17
C LYS A 63 19.35 -1.57 -12.20
N LYS A 64 19.42 -0.32 -12.66
CA LYS A 64 20.58 0.19 -13.40
C LYS A 64 21.87 -0.07 -12.61
N LYS A 65 22.96 -0.43 -13.30
CA LYS A 65 24.30 -0.70 -12.74
C LYS A 65 24.40 -1.95 -11.84
N GLY A 66 23.64 -3.02 -12.12
CA GLY A 66 23.83 -4.35 -11.51
C GLY A 66 23.35 -4.50 -10.05
N LYS A 67 22.83 -3.44 -9.43
CA LYS A 67 22.19 -3.54 -8.11
C LYS A 67 20.80 -4.19 -8.24
N LEU A 68 20.37 -4.94 -7.24
CA LEU A 68 19.01 -5.50 -7.19
C LEU A 68 18.10 -4.63 -6.32
N ARG A 69 16.83 -4.50 -6.71
CA ARG A 69 15.75 -3.95 -5.87
C ARG A 69 14.99 -5.12 -5.26
N ALA A 70 15.08 -5.27 -3.95
CA ALA A 70 14.23 -6.16 -3.20
C ALA A 70 12.79 -5.62 -3.21
N LEU A 71 11.82 -6.44 -3.62
CA LEU A 71 10.39 -6.15 -3.49
C LEU A 71 9.74 -7.21 -2.60
N GLY A 72 8.80 -6.75 -1.77
CA GLY A 72 7.90 -7.63 -1.04
C GLY A 72 6.58 -7.76 -1.79
N ILE A 73 6.17 -9.00 -2.06
CA ILE A 73 4.93 -9.35 -2.73
C ILE A 73 4.00 -10.01 -1.70
N PRO A 74 2.98 -9.29 -1.20
CA PRO A 74 1.94 -9.90 -0.39
C PRO A 74 1.08 -10.85 -1.24
N VAL A 75 0.46 -11.82 -0.58
CA VAL A 75 -0.57 -12.70 -1.19
C VAL A 75 -1.78 -11.88 -1.61
N VAL A 76 -2.54 -12.38 -2.60
CA VAL A 76 -3.66 -11.61 -3.18
C VAL A 76 -4.71 -11.25 -2.15
N ARG A 77 -5.04 -12.19 -1.25
CA ARG A 77 -5.95 -11.95 -0.12
C ARG A 77 -5.55 -10.73 0.69
N ASP A 78 -4.27 -10.60 1.03
CA ASP A 78 -3.78 -9.51 1.86
C ASP A 78 -3.75 -8.19 1.08
N ARG A 79 -3.48 -8.22 -0.22
CA ARG A 79 -3.57 -7.02 -1.08
C ARG A 79 -4.97 -6.45 -1.10
N ILE A 80 -5.99 -7.30 -1.20
CA ILE A 80 -7.40 -6.87 -1.16
C ILE A 80 -7.73 -6.21 0.19
N VAL A 81 -7.29 -6.80 1.31
CA VAL A 81 -7.55 -6.18 2.62
C VAL A 81 -6.74 -4.88 2.81
N GLN A 82 -5.49 -4.83 2.33
CA GLN A 82 -4.65 -3.64 2.37
C GLN A 82 -5.24 -2.50 1.56
N ASP A 83 -5.71 -2.78 0.35
CA ASP A 83 -6.33 -1.78 -0.52
C ASP A 83 -7.70 -1.36 0.01
N ALA A 84 -8.50 -2.26 0.58
CA ALA A 84 -9.72 -1.90 1.29
C ALA A 84 -9.46 -0.97 2.50
N VAL A 85 -8.42 -1.23 3.30
CA VAL A 85 -8.02 -0.33 4.39
C VAL A 85 -7.53 1.01 3.83
N LYS A 86 -6.76 1.00 2.74
CA LYS A 86 -6.30 2.21 2.06
C LYS A 86 -7.48 3.08 1.63
N LEU A 87 -8.51 2.52 0.99
CA LEU A 87 -9.70 3.27 0.55
C LEU A 87 -10.39 4.01 1.72
N ILE A 88 -10.32 3.45 2.93
CA ILE A 88 -10.94 4.03 4.13
C ILE A 88 -10.05 5.13 4.73
N ILE A 89 -8.74 4.89 4.85
CA ILE A 89 -7.84 5.81 5.56
C ILE A 89 -7.28 6.92 4.68
N GLU A 90 -7.14 6.69 3.37
CA GLU A 90 -6.55 7.64 2.43
C GLU A 90 -7.25 9.01 2.45
N PRO A 91 -8.60 9.12 2.44
CA PRO A 91 -9.27 10.43 2.53
C PRO A 91 -8.95 11.20 3.82
N ILE A 92 -8.71 10.50 4.94
CA ILE A 92 -8.40 11.11 6.24
C ILE A 92 -7.00 11.75 6.21
N PHE A 93 -6.04 11.09 5.57
CA PHE A 93 -4.67 11.61 5.41
C PHE A 93 -4.56 12.64 4.28
N GLU A 94 -5.31 12.46 3.19
CA GLU A 94 -5.35 13.44 2.08
C GLU A 94 -5.78 14.83 2.55
N ALA A 95 -6.65 14.91 3.56
CA ALA A 95 -7.06 16.18 4.17
C ALA A 95 -5.91 16.95 4.85
N ASP A 96 -4.84 16.27 5.29
CA ASP A 96 -3.70 16.90 5.96
C ASP A 96 -2.46 17.03 5.07
N PHE A 97 -2.37 16.23 4.01
CA PHE A 97 -1.16 16.17 3.20
C PHE A 97 -0.88 17.52 2.54
N GLN A 98 0.36 17.97 2.70
CA GLN A 98 0.84 19.22 2.13
C GLN A 98 0.65 19.27 0.62
N GLU A 99 0.33 20.45 0.08
CA GLU A 99 0.05 20.62 -1.35
C GLU A 99 1.25 20.27 -2.25
N PHE A 100 2.45 20.45 -1.73
CA PHE A 100 3.73 20.12 -2.39
C PHE A 100 4.17 18.66 -2.21
N SER A 101 3.32 17.80 -1.63
CA SER A 101 3.52 16.35 -1.61
C SER A 101 2.80 15.71 -2.80
N TYR A 102 3.53 15.01 -3.67
CA TYR A 102 2.97 14.47 -4.93
C TYR A 102 3.09 12.95 -5.08
N GLY A 103 3.97 12.31 -4.32
CA GLY A 103 4.26 10.88 -4.47
C GLY A 103 3.11 10.02 -3.95
N PHE A 104 2.68 9.02 -4.75
CA PHE A 104 1.70 8.00 -4.37
C PHE A 104 0.33 8.54 -3.93
N ARG A 105 -0.06 9.73 -4.38
CA ARG A 105 -1.35 10.38 -4.04
C ARG A 105 -2.31 10.39 -5.20
N SER A 106 -3.59 10.20 -4.92
CA SER A 106 -4.65 10.30 -5.92
C SER A 106 -4.71 11.72 -6.51
N GLY A 107 -4.86 11.83 -7.83
CA GLY A 107 -4.91 13.12 -8.54
C GLY A 107 -3.60 13.93 -8.57
N ARG A 108 -2.49 13.39 -8.04
CA ARG A 108 -1.15 14.01 -8.10
C ARG A 108 -0.23 13.20 -9.00
N SER A 109 0.59 13.90 -9.80
CA SER A 109 1.49 13.26 -10.77
C SER A 109 2.83 13.97 -10.88
N THR A 110 3.80 13.30 -11.50
CA THR A 110 5.10 13.89 -11.86
C THR A 110 4.97 15.10 -12.78
N GLN A 111 3.88 15.19 -13.56
CA GLN A 111 3.60 16.37 -14.37
C GLN A 111 3.23 17.59 -13.50
N ASN A 112 2.51 17.39 -12.40
CA ASN A 112 2.21 18.48 -11.47
C ASN A 112 3.50 19.00 -10.81
N VAL A 113 4.39 18.10 -10.38
CA VAL A 113 5.72 18.46 -9.84
C VAL A 113 6.48 19.33 -10.83
N ARG A 114 6.54 18.93 -12.11
CA ARG A 114 7.25 19.68 -13.15
C ARG A 114 6.69 21.10 -13.32
N LYS A 115 5.36 21.26 -13.31
CA LYS A 115 4.72 22.58 -13.42
C LYS A 115 5.08 23.47 -12.23
N GLU A 116 5.08 22.93 -11.02
CA GLU A 116 5.43 23.68 -9.82
C GLU A 116 6.91 24.11 -9.82
N ILE A 117 7.81 23.20 -10.17
CA ILE A 117 9.24 23.52 -10.31
C ILE A 117 9.45 24.63 -11.35
N GLN A 118 8.79 24.54 -12.51
CA GLN A 118 8.90 25.56 -13.55
C GLN A 118 8.45 26.93 -13.06
N LYS A 119 7.37 26.99 -12.27
CA LYS A 119 6.89 28.21 -11.65
C LYS A 119 7.94 28.83 -10.73
N PHE A 120 8.58 28.05 -9.85
CA PHE A 120 9.65 28.56 -8.99
C PHE A 120 10.88 29.03 -9.76
N ILE A 121 11.27 28.32 -10.82
CA ILE A 121 12.35 28.76 -11.72
C ILE A 121 12.01 30.12 -12.34
N ASN A 122 10.76 30.32 -12.79
CA ASN A 122 10.31 31.59 -13.37
C ASN A 122 10.30 32.74 -12.34
N TYR A 123 10.16 32.43 -11.05
CA TYR A 123 10.31 33.41 -9.95
C TYR A 123 11.78 33.68 -9.57
N GLY A 124 12.75 33.07 -10.26
CA GLY A 124 14.18 33.28 -10.01
C GLY A 124 14.81 32.28 -9.04
N CYS A 125 14.08 31.26 -8.58
CA CYS A 125 14.65 30.19 -7.75
C CYS A 125 15.41 29.19 -8.63
N THR A 126 16.71 29.41 -8.81
CA THR A 126 17.57 28.59 -9.70
C THR A 126 18.45 27.57 -8.97
N ASN A 127 18.54 27.67 -7.64
CA ASN A 127 19.32 26.74 -6.82
C ASN A 127 18.41 25.67 -6.22
N THR A 128 18.88 24.42 -6.20
CA THR A 128 18.15 23.27 -5.66
C THR A 128 18.94 22.59 -4.55
N TYR A 129 18.21 22.10 -3.55
CA TYR A 129 18.74 21.16 -2.57
C TYR A 129 18.17 19.79 -2.89
N ASP A 130 19.06 18.85 -3.23
CA ASP A 130 18.68 17.46 -3.50
C ASP A 130 18.91 16.63 -2.24
N ALA A 131 17.86 15.97 -1.77
CA ALA A 131 17.86 15.16 -0.56
C ALA A 131 17.06 13.87 -0.81
N ASP A 132 17.68 12.72 -0.50
CA ASP A 132 17.07 11.39 -0.65
C ASP A 132 17.25 10.57 0.63
N ILE A 133 16.25 9.75 0.95
CA ILE A 133 16.30 8.86 2.11
C ILE A 133 16.72 7.46 1.66
N LYS A 134 17.93 7.05 2.08
CA LYS A 134 18.46 5.73 1.77
C LYS A 134 17.63 4.63 2.43
N GLY A 135 17.05 3.76 1.60
CA GLY A 135 16.37 2.54 2.08
C GLY A 135 15.18 2.84 2.99
N TYR A 136 14.35 3.83 2.63
CA TYR A 136 13.23 4.29 3.45
C TYR A 136 12.39 3.15 4.03
N PHE A 137 11.87 2.26 3.17
CA PHE A 137 10.99 1.17 3.61
C PHE A 137 11.71 0.06 4.40
N ASP A 138 13.02 -0.10 4.22
CA ASP A 138 13.81 -1.09 4.94
C ASP A 138 14.16 -0.61 6.37
N ASN A 139 14.20 0.71 6.59
CA ASN A 139 14.68 1.31 7.83
C ASN A 139 13.61 2.13 8.59
N ILE A 140 12.37 2.14 8.12
CA ILE A 140 11.30 2.91 8.75
C ILE A 140 11.00 2.36 10.16
N ASN A 141 11.00 3.23 11.16
CA ASN A 141 10.69 2.82 12.52
C ASN A 141 9.17 2.57 12.67
N HIS A 142 8.79 1.30 12.84
CA HIS A 142 7.37 0.91 12.95
C HIS A 142 6.67 1.49 14.18
N GLY A 143 7.39 1.77 15.27
CA GLY A 143 6.83 2.41 16.47
C GLY A 143 6.39 3.84 16.20
N ILE A 144 7.30 4.64 15.62
CA ILE A 144 7.01 6.03 15.23
C ILE A 144 5.91 6.07 14.17
N LEU A 145 5.98 5.19 13.16
CA LEU A 145 4.94 5.10 12.13
C LEU A 145 3.56 4.83 12.73
N MET A 146 3.46 3.86 13.64
CA MET A 146 2.19 3.54 14.29
C MET A 146 1.68 4.69 15.16
N GLU A 147 2.56 5.37 15.91
CA GLU A 147 2.16 6.55 16.70
C GLU A 147 1.56 7.64 15.81
N LEU A 148 2.17 7.91 14.65
CA LEU A 148 1.67 8.90 13.70
C LEU A 148 0.32 8.51 13.10
N ILE A 149 0.11 7.22 12.79
CA ILE A 149 -1.17 6.71 12.29
C ILE A 149 -2.27 6.82 13.37
N GLU A 150 -1.95 6.47 14.61
CA GLU A 150 -2.88 6.50 15.75
C GLU A 150 -3.39 7.91 16.08
N ARG A 151 -2.65 8.95 15.70
CA ARG A 151 -3.12 10.35 15.83
C ARG A 151 -4.32 10.68 14.93
N ARG A 152 -4.52 9.94 13.84
CA ARG A 152 -5.59 10.18 12.86
C ARG A 152 -6.61 9.06 12.81
N ILE A 153 -6.20 7.83 13.13
CA ILE A 153 -7.05 6.65 13.07
C ILE A 153 -7.26 6.10 14.48
N ALA A 154 -8.49 6.20 14.99
CA ALA A 154 -8.86 5.67 16.31
C ALA A 154 -9.35 4.21 16.28
N ASP A 155 -9.69 3.68 15.10
CA ASP A 155 -10.23 2.32 14.98
C ASP A 155 -9.17 1.24 15.29
N GLY A 156 -9.34 0.57 16.42
CA GLY A 156 -8.43 -0.47 16.89
C GLY A 156 -8.31 -1.69 15.97
N TYR A 157 -9.35 -2.02 15.19
CA TYR A 157 -9.29 -3.12 14.22
C TYR A 157 -8.42 -2.76 13.03
N VAL A 158 -8.58 -1.55 12.48
CA VAL A 158 -7.73 -1.04 11.39
C VAL A 158 -6.27 -0.97 11.84
N LEU A 159 -6.01 -0.42 13.02
CA LEU A 159 -4.66 -0.35 13.58
C LEU A 159 -4.04 -1.73 13.80
N LYS A 160 -4.85 -2.72 14.20
CA LYS A 160 -4.40 -4.12 14.36
C LYS A 160 -4.02 -4.76 13.02
N LEU A 161 -4.77 -4.48 11.94
CA LEU A 161 -4.46 -4.96 10.60
C LEU A 161 -3.13 -4.36 10.10
N ILE A 162 -2.96 -3.03 10.23
CA ILE A 162 -1.72 -2.35 9.84
C ILE A 162 -0.52 -2.92 10.60
N ARG A 163 -0.65 -3.09 11.93
CA ARG A 163 0.39 -3.74 12.75
C ARG A 163 0.71 -5.16 12.29
N ALA A 164 -0.30 -5.94 11.88
CA ALA A 164 -0.09 -7.29 11.42
C ALA A 164 0.73 -7.32 10.12
N TRP A 165 0.46 -6.42 9.17
CA TRP A 165 1.24 -6.33 7.92
C TRP A 165 2.67 -5.83 8.15
N LEU A 166 2.87 -4.84 9.04
CA LEU A 166 4.21 -4.35 9.38
C LEU A 166 5.07 -5.41 10.10
N LYS A 167 4.44 -6.41 10.73
CA LYS A 167 5.13 -7.53 11.40
C LYS A 167 5.24 -8.79 10.54
N ALA A 168 4.61 -8.82 9.38
CA ALA A 168 4.65 -9.98 8.49
C ALA A 168 6.10 -10.28 8.10
N SER A 169 6.50 -11.54 8.17
CA SER A 169 7.88 -11.92 7.86
C SER A 169 8.08 -11.90 6.34
N ILE A 170 9.33 -11.72 5.92
CA ILE A 170 9.70 -11.78 4.52
C ILE A 170 10.35 -13.14 4.28
N ILE A 171 9.81 -13.91 3.33
CA ILE A 171 10.32 -15.21 2.91
C ILE A 171 10.97 -15.06 1.54
N GLU A 172 12.14 -15.67 1.37
CA GLU A 172 12.88 -15.70 0.09
C GLU A 172 12.41 -16.80 -0.86
#